data_AF-A0A498KS32-F1
#
_entry.id   AF-A0A498KS32-F1
#
_cell.length_a   1.000
_cell.length_b   1.000
_cell.length_c   1.000
_cell.angle_alpha   90.00
_cell.angle_beta   90.00
_cell.angle_gamma   90.00
#
_symmetry.space_group_name_H-M   'P 1'
#
loop_
_entity.id
_entity.type
_entity.pdbx_description
1 polymer ?
#
loop_
_entity_poly.entity_id
_entity_poly.type
_entity_poly.pdbx_seq_one_letter_code
_entity_poly.pdbx_strand_id
1 'polypeptide(L)'
;MADRRGEADSEKTSNWPSIKPNKNLQLTPPKDTNLFTVQNFLTSAESNAFVKAAESMRFVHQGSLGPTKGEAYRDNDRISVNDPVLADTIWESGLNKLFSDIIIRGRTAVGLNRISDSIGW
;
A
#
# COMPACT_ATOMS: atom_id res chain seq x y z
N MET A 1 41.75 4.85 15.70
CA MET A 1 40.74 5.52 14.86
C MET A 1 40.27 4.49 13.85
N ALA A 2 39.08 3.90 14.05
CA ALA A 2 38.49 2.95 13.12
C ALA A 2 37.32 3.66 12.44
N ASP A 3 37.55 4.03 11.19
CA ASP A 3 36.61 4.68 10.30
C ASP A 3 35.53 3.65 9.90
N ARG A 4 34.35 3.72 10.52
CA ARG A 4 33.18 2.93 10.11
C ARG A 4 32.59 3.63 8.90
N ARG A 5 33.04 3.22 7.71
CA ARG A 5 32.42 3.61 6.44
C ARG A 5 30.94 3.27 6.51
N GLY A 6 30.11 4.29 6.34
CA GLY A 6 28.67 4.17 6.21
C GLY A 6 28.34 3.15 5.13
N GLU A 7 27.60 2.14 5.53
CA GLU A 7 26.89 1.25 4.62
C GLU A 7 25.85 2.14 3.95
N ALA A 8 26.17 2.59 2.73
CA ALA A 8 25.23 3.29 1.89
C ALA A 8 24.03 2.38 1.73
N ASP A 9 22.87 2.83 2.20
CA ASP A 9 21.58 2.21 1.92
C ASP A 9 21.54 1.93 0.42
N SER A 10 21.73 0.67 0.06
CA SER A 10 21.52 0.22 -1.30
C SER A 10 20.08 0.57 -1.60
N GLU A 11 19.85 1.53 -2.52
CA GLU A 11 18.54 1.85 -3.05
C GLU A 11 17.90 0.52 -3.48
N LYS A 12 17.02 -0.03 -2.62
CA LYS A 12 16.25 -1.21 -2.97
C LYS A 12 15.34 -0.74 -4.08
N THR A 13 15.70 -1.03 -5.32
CA THR A 13 14.80 -0.92 -6.46
C THR A 13 13.53 -1.66 -6.07
N SER A 14 12.46 -0.91 -5.89
CA SER A 14 11.16 -1.44 -5.50
C SER A 14 10.76 -2.51 -6.52
N ASN A 15 10.60 -3.76 -6.08
CA ASN A 15 10.22 -4.88 -6.97
C ASN A 15 8.75 -4.81 -7.40
N TRP A 16 8.08 -3.70 -7.09
CA TRP A 16 6.68 -3.49 -7.38
C TRP A 16 6.48 -2.96 -8.80
N PRO A 17 5.38 -3.33 -9.46
CA PRO A 17 5.05 -2.81 -10.78
C PRO A 17 4.80 -1.30 -10.75
N SER A 18 5.12 -0.62 -11.85
CA SER A 18 4.77 0.79 -12.01
C SER A 18 3.26 0.98 -12.10
N ILE A 19 2.76 2.06 -11.49
CA ILE A 19 1.36 2.49 -11.57
C ILE A 19 1.28 3.71 -12.49
N LYS A 20 0.35 3.71 -13.43
CA LYS A 20 0.11 4.88 -14.26
C LYS A 20 -0.82 5.85 -13.53
N PRO A 21 -0.54 7.17 -13.55
CA PRO A 21 -1.45 8.15 -12.97
C PRO A 21 -2.83 8.09 -13.63
N ASN A 22 -3.88 8.00 -12.81
CA ASN A 22 -5.26 8.01 -13.27
C ASN A 22 -5.94 9.32 -12.86
N LYS A 23 -6.42 10.08 -13.85
CA LYS A 23 -7.07 11.38 -13.62
C LYS A 23 -8.58 11.27 -13.41
N ASN A 24 -9.17 10.11 -13.68
CA ASN A 24 -10.62 9.88 -13.67
C ASN A 24 -11.05 8.99 -12.50
N LEU A 25 -10.40 9.15 -11.34
CA LEU A 25 -10.74 8.41 -10.14
C LEU A 25 -12.08 8.90 -9.59
N GLN A 26 -12.92 7.95 -9.16
CA GLN A 26 -14.20 8.24 -8.53
C GLN A 26 -14.21 7.69 -7.11
N LEU A 27 -14.59 8.56 -6.17
CA LEU A 27 -14.74 8.22 -4.76
C LEU A 27 -16.19 7.84 -4.49
N THR A 28 -16.42 6.68 -3.89
CA THR A 28 -17.72 6.25 -3.39
C THR A 28 -17.63 6.05 -1.88
N PRO A 29 -18.03 7.05 -1.06
CA PRO A 29 -18.08 6.90 0.39
C PRO A 29 -19.37 6.17 0.81
N PRO A 30 -19.29 5.12 1.65
CA PRO A 30 -20.44 4.66 2.41
C PRO A 30 -20.91 5.76 3.38
N LYS A 31 -22.22 5.98 3.50
CA LYS A 31 -22.80 7.03 4.35
C LYS A 31 -22.29 6.91 5.79
N ASP A 32 -21.97 8.07 6.37
CA ASP A 32 -21.62 8.23 7.79
C ASP A 32 -20.42 7.38 8.27
N THR A 33 -19.48 7.11 7.37
CA THR A 33 -18.22 6.40 7.70
C THR A 33 -16.99 7.20 7.24
N ASN A 34 -15.82 6.87 7.82
CA ASN A 34 -14.51 7.32 7.32
C ASN A 34 -13.90 6.31 6.34
N LEU A 35 -14.75 5.46 5.73
CA LEU A 35 -14.34 4.46 4.74
C LEU A 35 -14.57 5.03 3.35
N PHE A 36 -13.65 4.77 2.42
CA PHE A 36 -13.75 5.25 1.06
C PHE A 36 -13.41 4.15 0.07
N THR A 37 -14.21 4.02 -0.99
CA THR A 37 -13.90 3.15 -2.12
C THR A 37 -13.48 4.01 -3.30
N VAL A 38 -12.27 3.78 -3.82
CA VAL A 38 -11.79 4.40 -5.07
C VAL A 38 -11.96 3.39 -6.19
N GLN A 39 -12.94 3.63 -7.06
CA GLN A 39 -13.23 2.70 -8.16
C GLN A 39 -12.20 2.84 -9.28
N ASN A 40 -11.90 1.71 -9.94
CA ASN A 40 -11.03 1.66 -11.12
C ASN A 40 -9.64 2.29 -10.89
N PHE A 41 -9.11 2.17 -9.67
CA PHE A 41 -7.80 2.72 -9.33
C PHE A 41 -6.67 2.03 -10.11
N LEU A 42 -6.60 0.70 -10.04
CA LEU A 42 -5.72 -0.11 -10.87
C LEU A 42 -6.49 -0.66 -12.07
N THR A 43 -5.84 -0.69 -13.23
CA THR A 43 -6.32 -1.48 -14.37
C THR A 43 -6.20 -2.97 -14.08
N SER A 44 -6.90 -3.81 -14.85
CA SER A 44 -6.74 -5.26 -14.77
C SER A 44 -5.29 -5.71 -15.01
N ALA A 45 -4.58 -5.05 -15.94
CA ALA A 45 -3.17 -5.33 -16.22
C ALA A 45 -2.25 -4.99 -15.04
N GLU A 46 -2.42 -3.81 -14.44
CA GLU A 46 -1.66 -3.42 -13.24
C GLU A 46 -1.98 -4.33 -12.06
N SER A 47 -3.26 -4.63 -11.83
CA SER A 47 -3.70 -5.54 -10.77
C SER A 47 -3.02 -6.91 -10.90
N ASN A 48 -3.01 -7.48 -12.10
CA ASN A 48 -2.34 -8.76 -12.37
C ASN A 48 -0.82 -8.68 -12.19
N ALA A 49 -0.19 -7.55 -12.52
CA ALA A 49 1.24 -7.35 -12.28
C ALA A 49 1.54 -7.29 -10.78
N PHE A 50 0.70 -6.60 -9.99
CA PHE A 50 0.84 -6.51 -8.54
C PHE A 50 0.68 -7.87 -7.87
N VAL A 51 -0.31 -8.66 -8.29
CA VAL A 51 -0.48 -10.04 -7.83
C VAL A 51 0.76 -10.89 -8.11
N LYS A 52 1.29 -10.86 -9.34
CA LYS A 52 2.51 -11.62 -9.70
C LYS A 52 3.73 -11.19 -8.89
N ALA A 53 3.90 -9.88 -8.68
CA ALA A 53 4.98 -9.36 -7.86
C ALA A 53 4.85 -9.88 -6.42
N ALA A 54 3.66 -9.78 -5.82
CA ALA A 54 3.39 -10.29 -4.49
C ALA A 54 3.67 -11.80 -4.37
N GLU A 55 3.16 -12.61 -5.32
CA GLU A 55 3.41 -14.05 -5.35
C GLU A 55 4.91 -14.38 -5.42
N SER A 56 5.69 -13.63 -6.21
CA SER A 56 7.15 -13.79 -6.30
C SER A 56 7.85 -13.50 -4.97
N MET A 57 7.28 -12.61 -4.17
CA MET A 57 7.72 -12.28 -2.80
C MET A 57 7.16 -13.24 -1.74
N ARG A 58 6.59 -14.38 -2.16
CA ARG A 58 5.99 -15.40 -1.29
C ARG A 58 4.72 -14.94 -0.57
N PHE A 59 4.02 -13.91 -1.08
CA PHE A 59 2.61 -13.70 -0.78
C PHE A 59 1.77 -14.76 -1.52
N VAL A 60 2.00 -16.01 -1.17
CA VAL A 60 1.24 -17.15 -1.67
C VAL A 60 0.22 -17.53 -0.62
N HIS A 61 -0.98 -17.91 -1.05
CA HIS A 61 -1.97 -18.49 -0.17
C HIS A 61 -1.34 -19.71 0.52
N GLN A 62 -1.08 -19.58 1.83
CA GLN A 62 -0.55 -20.68 2.62
C GLN A 62 -1.72 -21.58 2.95
N GLY A 63 -2.02 -22.48 2.00
CA GLY A 63 -3.18 -23.37 1.99
C GLY A 63 -3.74 -23.65 3.38
N SER A 64 -4.79 -22.94 3.73
CA SER A 64 -5.61 -23.26 4.88
C SER A 64 -6.84 -24.02 4.36
N LEU A 65 -7.47 -24.81 5.23
CA LEU A 65 -8.78 -25.41 4.93
C LEU A 65 -9.91 -24.36 4.84
N GLY A 66 -9.55 -23.08 4.78
CA GLY A 66 -10.43 -21.93 4.97
C GLY A 66 -10.70 -21.66 6.45
N PRO A 67 -11.25 -20.47 6.78
CA PRO A 67 -11.89 -20.26 8.08
C PRO A 67 -12.95 -21.33 8.33
N THR A 68 -13.15 -21.70 9.60
CA THR A 68 -14.37 -22.39 9.99
C THR A 68 -15.58 -21.53 9.59
N LYS A 69 -16.70 -22.15 9.20
CA LYS A 69 -17.92 -21.43 8.84
C LYS A 69 -18.31 -20.43 9.94
N GLY A 70 -18.25 -19.13 9.64
CA GLY A 70 -18.56 -18.05 10.57
C GLY A 70 -17.33 -17.32 11.14
N GLU A 71 -16.11 -17.77 10.82
CA GLU A 71 -14.89 -17.13 11.29
C GLU A 71 -14.26 -16.24 10.21
N ALA A 72 -13.67 -15.13 10.65
CA ALA A 72 -12.79 -14.34 9.80
C ALA A 72 -11.39 -14.95 9.88
N TYR A 73 -10.85 -15.40 8.76
CA TYR A 73 -9.48 -15.91 8.67
C TYR A 73 -8.54 -14.85 8.12
N ARG A 74 -7.35 -14.73 8.72
CA ARG A 74 -6.28 -13.84 8.25
C ARG A 74 -5.17 -14.64 7.58
N ASP A 75 -5.17 -14.66 6.26
CA ASP A 75 -4.04 -15.20 5.47
C ASP A 75 -2.84 -14.25 5.42
N ASN A 76 -3.07 -12.96 5.64
CA ASN A 76 -2.04 -11.92 5.54
C ASN A 76 -1.18 -11.76 6.80
N ASP A 77 -1.38 -12.59 7.83
CA ASP A 77 -0.75 -12.38 9.15
C ASP A 77 0.78 -12.58 9.16
N ARG A 78 1.37 -13.01 8.02
CA ARG A 78 2.80 -13.35 7.93
C ARG A 78 3.65 -12.35 7.14
N ILE A 79 3.08 -11.48 6.32
CA ILE A 79 3.88 -10.59 5.46
C ILE A 79 3.26 -9.19 5.38
N SER A 80 3.99 -8.21 5.92
CA SER A 80 3.75 -6.78 5.72
C SER A 80 4.89 -6.21 4.90
N VAL A 81 4.59 -5.41 3.89
CA VAL A 81 5.60 -4.69 3.11
C VAL A 81 5.69 -3.28 3.63
N ASN A 82 6.92 -2.92 4.00
CA ASN A 82 7.29 -1.54 4.29
C ASN A 82 8.15 -1.03 3.13
N ASP A 83 7.50 -0.35 2.18
CA ASP A 83 8.15 0.24 1.01
C ASP A 83 7.64 1.68 0.85
N PRO A 84 8.38 2.68 1.38
CA PRO A 84 8.02 4.08 1.27
C PRO A 84 7.90 4.55 -0.19
N VAL A 85 8.73 4.03 -1.09
CA VAL A 85 8.70 4.38 -2.51
C VAL A 85 7.40 3.91 -3.16
N LEU A 86 6.97 2.69 -2.85
CA LEU A 86 5.66 2.20 -3.29
C LEU A 86 4.52 3.04 -2.70
N ALA A 87 4.58 3.36 -1.41
CA ALA A 87 3.55 4.15 -0.73
C ALA A 87 3.39 5.54 -1.38
N ASP A 88 4.50 6.22 -1.64
CA ASP A 88 4.51 7.52 -2.32
C ASP A 88 4.04 7.37 -3.78
N THR A 89 4.47 6.33 -4.50
CA THR A 89 4.02 6.05 -5.88
C THR A 89 2.50 5.86 -5.97
N ILE A 90 1.91 5.08 -5.06
CA ILE A 90 0.45 4.88 -5.00
C ILE A 90 -0.24 6.22 -4.69
N TRP A 91 0.27 6.98 -3.72
CA TRP A 91 -0.30 8.26 -3.32
C TRP A 91 -0.30 9.29 -4.47
N GLU A 92 0.83 9.41 -5.18
CA GLU A 92 1.02 10.37 -6.26
C GLU A 92 0.31 9.98 -7.57
N SER A 93 -0.11 8.72 -7.72
CA SER A 93 -0.83 8.25 -8.91
C SER A 93 -2.26 8.81 -9.06
N GLY A 94 -2.73 9.60 -8.09
CA GLY A 94 -3.99 10.34 -8.18
C GLY A 94 -4.74 10.47 -6.86
N LEU A 95 -4.36 9.69 -5.83
CA LEU A 95 -5.00 9.75 -4.51
C LEU A 95 -4.78 11.11 -3.84
N ASN A 96 -3.59 11.69 -3.96
CA ASN A 96 -3.27 13.01 -3.42
C ASN A 96 -4.26 14.10 -3.86
N LYS A 97 -4.72 14.06 -5.11
CA LYS A 97 -5.73 14.98 -5.65
C LYS A 97 -7.13 14.59 -5.22
N LEU A 98 -7.45 13.29 -5.25
CA LEU A 98 -8.78 12.81 -4.89
C LEU A 98 -9.13 13.11 -3.41
N PHE A 99 -8.13 13.07 -2.54
CA PHE A 99 -8.29 13.27 -1.11
C PHE A 99 -7.94 14.69 -0.63
N SER A 100 -7.55 15.62 -1.52
CA SER A 100 -7.15 16.99 -1.12
C SER A 100 -8.28 17.74 -0.43
N ASP A 101 -9.52 17.48 -0.83
CA ASP A 101 -10.69 18.22 -0.38
C ASP A 101 -11.47 17.49 0.72
N ILE A 102 -10.97 16.31 1.13
CA ILE A 102 -11.61 15.49 2.17
C ILE A 102 -11.03 15.87 3.53
N ILE A 103 -11.88 16.44 4.39
CA ILE A 103 -11.51 16.86 5.74
C ILE A 103 -12.20 15.96 6.75
N ILE A 104 -11.40 15.25 7.54
CA ILE A 104 -11.89 14.40 8.64
C ILE A 104 -11.39 14.99 9.94
N ARG A 105 -12.30 15.42 10.81
CA ARG A 105 -11.97 16.03 12.13
C ARG A 105 -10.96 17.17 12.00
N GLY A 106 -11.10 18.00 10.96
CA GLY A 106 -10.24 19.17 10.72
C GLY A 106 -8.86 18.84 10.13
N ARG A 107 -8.62 17.61 9.66
CA ARG A 107 -7.36 17.21 9.02
C ARG A 107 -7.59 16.67 7.61
N THR A 108 -6.61 16.92 6.74
CA THR A 108 -6.55 16.41 5.37
C THR A 108 -5.51 15.29 5.28
N ALA A 109 -5.72 14.32 4.40
CA ALA A 109 -4.76 13.26 4.14
C ALA A 109 -3.52 13.81 3.41
N VAL A 110 -2.33 13.35 3.81
CA VAL A 110 -1.04 13.82 3.27
C VAL A 110 -0.20 12.72 2.64
N GLY A 111 -0.63 11.46 2.74
CA GLY A 111 0.12 10.31 2.27
C GLY A 111 -0.47 8.99 2.75
N LEU A 112 0.10 7.90 2.24
CA LEU A 112 -0.09 6.56 2.79
C LEU A 112 0.89 6.31 3.93
N ASN A 113 0.64 5.27 4.73
CA ASN A 113 1.55 4.89 5.80
C ASN A 113 2.88 4.41 5.22
N ARG A 114 3.92 5.21 5.44
CA ARG A 114 5.32 4.90 5.17
C ARG A 114 5.96 4.72 6.54
N ILE A 115 6.20 3.49 6.98
CA ILE A 115 6.91 3.28 8.26
C ILE A 115 8.40 3.51 7.99
N SER A 116 8.81 4.76 7.76
CA SER A 116 10.21 5.15 7.91
C SER A 116 10.33 5.72 9.32
N ASP A 117 10.67 4.87 10.27
CA ASP A 117 11.66 5.15 11.30
C ASP A 117 11.46 4.24 12.51
N SER A 118 12.60 3.65 12.88
CA SER A 118 12.91 3.10 14.18
C SER A 118 12.63 4.13 15.28
N ILE A 119 11.43 4.12 15.84
CA ILE A 119 11.25 4.61 17.21
C ILE A 119 11.69 3.44 18.09
N GLY A 120 12.97 3.46 18.44
CA GLY A 120 13.50 2.65 19.53
C GLY A 120 12.70 2.95 20.79
N TRP A 121 12.19 1.89 21.41
CA TRP A 121 11.83 1.89 22.83
C TRP A 121 13.10 1.67 23.65
#